data_AF-A0A4U0VLG8-F1
#
_entry.id   AF-A0A4U0VLG8-F1
#
_cell.length_a   1.000
_cell.length_b   1.000
_cell.length_c   1.000
_cell.angle_alpha   90.00
_cell.angle_beta   90.00
_cell.angle_gamma   90.00
#
_symmetry.space_group_name_H-M   'P 1'
#
loop_
_entity.id
_entity.type
_entity.pdbx_description
1 polymer ?
#
loop_
_entity_poly.entity_id
_entity_poly.type
_entity_poly.pdbx_seq_one_letter_code
_entity_poly.pdbx_strand_id
1 'polypeptide(L)'
;SPPFTVPDTPRAIKQGPRAPPSGLVERAAAGARIEADTTHYRPLAEQAPLHYELRIRQQPLAARACGFGERDRRVVDPPPIIELSVTDPKTGETDAEELRYALSVVHCSLWTANGEEEEETALVQSDRRTTRRLMGQLVASPAVLKDENDREGCFFCFPDLSCRTPGCFRLRFVLMRIDPMNLQAGGYSPIITEVLSDVFTVYTAKEFPGMRPSSALTIALKSQGCNIQVKKGKERTAARSRGHASDDDEEEEEEEEDEDAAPERGTGRRKKKRQRQA
;
A
#
# COMPACT_ATOMS: atom_id res chain seq x y z
N SER A 1 -0.03 45.93 -67.94
CA SER A 1 0.89 44.91 -67.40
C SER A 1 0.14 44.04 -66.40
N PRO A 2 0.28 42.71 -66.52
CA PRO A 2 -0.61 41.71 -65.93
C PRO A 2 -0.38 41.45 -64.42
N PRO A 3 -1.34 40.81 -63.74
CA PRO A 3 -1.26 40.45 -62.32
C PRO A 3 -0.27 39.31 -62.07
N PHE A 4 0.47 39.40 -60.96
CA PHE A 4 1.45 38.43 -60.52
C PHE A 4 0.77 37.25 -59.82
N THR A 5 1.07 36.05 -60.29
CA THR A 5 0.52 34.76 -59.89
C THR A 5 1.14 34.25 -58.58
N VAL A 6 0.31 33.66 -57.73
CA VAL A 6 0.67 32.97 -56.48
C VAL A 6 1.41 31.66 -56.78
N PRO A 7 2.53 31.33 -56.11
CA PRO A 7 3.12 29.99 -56.22
C PRO A 7 2.43 29.00 -55.27
N ASP A 8 2.14 27.83 -55.85
CA ASP A 8 1.42 26.69 -55.31
C ASP A 8 2.20 26.00 -54.17
N THR A 9 1.50 25.67 -53.09
CA THR A 9 2.02 24.88 -51.96
C THR A 9 2.11 23.39 -52.33
N PRO A 10 3.24 22.69 -52.09
CA PRO A 10 3.26 21.25 -52.29
C PRO A 10 2.48 20.51 -51.19
N ARG A 11 1.51 19.68 -51.62
CA ARG A 11 0.74 18.74 -50.79
C ARG A 11 1.66 17.80 -50.02
N ALA A 12 1.50 17.75 -48.69
CA ALA A 12 2.10 16.72 -47.85
C ALA A 12 1.47 15.35 -48.17
N ILE A 13 2.31 14.40 -48.58
CA ILE A 13 1.95 13.00 -48.80
C ILE A 13 1.77 12.33 -47.44
N LYS A 14 0.58 11.79 -47.17
CA LYS A 14 0.29 10.96 -46.00
C LYS A 14 1.10 9.65 -46.10
N GLN A 15 2.11 9.49 -45.25
CA GLN A 15 2.77 8.20 -45.01
C GLN A 15 2.07 7.50 -43.85
N GLY A 16 1.44 6.34 -44.12
CA GLY A 16 0.95 5.44 -43.08
C GLY A 16 2.10 4.75 -42.34
N PRO A 17 1.85 4.14 -41.17
CA PRO A 17 2.90 3.50 -40.37
C PRO A 17 3.50 2.31 -41.13
N ARG A 18 4.83 2.34 -41.28
CA ARG A 18 5.65 1.33 -41.93
C ARG A 18 5.78 0.10 -41.02
N ALA A 19 5.40 -1.07 -41.52
CA ALA A 19 5.58 -2.34 -40.83
C ALA A 19 7.08 -2.66 -40.62
N PRO A 20 7.48 -3.25 -39.49
CA PRO A 20 8.86 -3.62 -39.24
C PRO A 20 9.29 -4.80 -40.14
N PRO A 21 10.58 -4.87 -40.54
CA PRO A 21 11.07 -5.90 -41.43
C PRO A 21 11.02 -7.29 -40.79
N SER A 22 10.44 -8.24 -41.54
CA SER A 22 10.39 -9.67 -41.26
C SER A 22 11.80 -10.26 -41.33
N GLY A 23 12.42 -10.52 -40.17
CA GLY A 23 13.74 -11.15 -40.13
C GLY A 23 14.38 -11.36 -38.76
N LEU A 24 13.68 -11.08 -37.66
CA LEU A 24 14.21 -11.25 -36.28
C LEU A 24 13.27 -12.04 -35.37
N VAL A 25 12.40 -12.87 -35.96
CA VAL A 25 11.45 -13.73 -35.22
C VAL A 25 11.92 -15.18 -35.31
N GLU A 26 13.15 -15.47 -34.92
CA GLU A 26 13.57 -16.86 -34.75
C GLU A 26 14.72 -16.98 -33.74
N ARG A 27 14.48 -16.51 -32.51
CA ARG A 27 15.27 -16.88 -31.31
C ARG A 27 14.63 -16.36 -30.02
N ALA A 28 13.41 -16.82 -29.74
CA ALA A 28 12.80 -16.71 -28.41
C ALA A 28 11.90 -17.92 -28.07
N ALA A 29 12.16 -19.07 -28.69
CA ALA A 29 11.47 -20.34 -28.40
C ALA A 29 12.29 -21.24 -27.45
N ALA A 30 12.92 -20.63 -26.46
CA ALA A 30 13.44 -21.32 -25.28
C ALA A 30 13.00 -20.52 -24.07
N GLY A 31 11.68 -20.41 -23.89
CA GLY A 31 11.13 -20.01 -22.61
C GLY A 31 11.58 -21.07 -21.61
N ALA A 32 12.55 -20.71 -20.77
CA ALA A 32 12.78 -21.45 -19.54
C ALA A 32 11.42 -21.50 -18.84
N ARG A 33 10.78 -22.67 -18.84
CA ARG A 33 9.70 -22.93 -17.89
C ARG A 33 10.35 -22.71 -16.54
N ILE A 34 9.98 -21.61 -15.88
CA ILE A 34 10.17 -21.53 -14.44
C ILE A 34 9.24 -22.62 -13.92
N GLU A 35 9.81 -23.81 -13.69
CA GLU A 35 9.13 -24.85 -12.92
C GLU A 35 8.99 -24.25 -11.53
N ALA A 36 7.81 -23.69 -11.25
CA ALA A 36 7.44 -23.40 -9.88
C ALA A 36 7.55 -24.72 -9.12
N ASP A 37 8.29 -24.72 -8.02
CA ASP A 37 8.38 -25.88 -7.14
C ASP A 37 6.98 -26.13 -6.55
N THR A 38 6.22 -27.02 -7.20
CA THR A 38 4.84 -27.37 -6.86
C THR A 38 4.77 -28.57 -5.92
N THR A 39 5.89 -28.96 -5.30
CA THR A 39 5.99 -30.16 -4.45
C THR A 39 5.07 -30.14 -3.22
N HIS A 40 4.55 -28.98 -2.84
CA HIS A 40 3.57 -28.78 -1.76
C HIS A 40 2.25 -28.17 -2.22
N TYR A 41 1.98 -28.14 -3.53
CA TYR A 41 0.75 -27.57 -4.07
C TYR A 41 -0.39 -28.61 -4.00
N ARG A 42 -1.43 -28.30 -3.23
CA ARG A 42 -2.67 -29.07 -3.17
C ARG A 42 -3.78 -28.35 -3.96
N PRO A 43 -4.28 -28.92 -5.06
CA PRO A 43 -5.36 -28.33 -5.85
C PRO A 43 -6.60 -28.07 -4.99
N LEU A 44 -7.26 -26.92 -5.19
CA LEU A 44 -8.49 -26.57 -4.47
C LEU A 44 -9.58 -27.64 -4.62
N ALA A 45 -9.63 -28.31 -5.78
CA ALA A 45 -10.59 -29.35 -6.08
C ALA A 45 -10.41 -30.65 -5.27
N GLU A 46 -9.24 -30.88 -4.68
CA GLU A 46 -8.90 -32.08 -3.90
C GLU A 46 -8.87 -31.82 -2.38
N GLN A 47 -9.18 -30.60 -1.96
CA GLN A 47 -9.35 -30.26 -0.56
C GLN A 47 -10.77 -30.62 -0.12
N ALA A 48 -10.90 -31.25 1.06
CA ALA A 48 -12.17 -31.24 1.77
C ALA A 48 -12.62 -29.77 1.92
N PRO A 49 -13.92 -29.45 1.92
CA PRO A 49 -14.37 -28.07 1.96
C PRO A 49 -13.94 -27.41 3.27
N LEU A 50 -12.78 -26.73 3.27
CA LEU A 50 -12.29 -25.97 4.41
C LEU A 50 -13.16 -24.72 4.57
N HIS A 51 -13.40 -24.34 5.83
CA HIS A 51 -14.11 -23.11 6.15
C HIS A 51 -13.10 -21.98 6.36
N TYR A 52 -13.17 -20.96 5.52
CA TYR A 52 -12.30 -19.79 5.55
C TYR A 52 -13.05 -18.60 6.14
N GLU A 53 -12.45 -17.96 7.14
CA GLU A 53 -13.02 -16.78 7.79
C GLU A 53 -11.94 -15.71 7.93
N LEU A 54 -12.27 -14.47 7.54
CA LEU A 54 -11.45 -13.29 7.84
C LEU A 54 -11.99 -12.58 9.07
N ARG A 55 -11.10 -12.27 10.01
CA ARG A 55 -11.42 -11.49 11.22
C ARG A 55 -10.56 -10.24 11.28
N ILE A 56 -11.19 -9.09 11.51
CA ILE A 56 -10.46 -7.83 11.66
C ILE A 56 -9.98 -7.73 13.11
N ARG A 57 -8.69 -8.03 13.33
CA ARG A 57 -8.05 -7.95 14.65
C ARG A 57 -7.70 -6.52 15.05
N GLN A 58 -7.51 -5.63 14.08
CA GLN A 58 -7.33 -4.21 14.29
C GLN A 58 -8.17 -3.41 13.30
N GLN A 59 -9.17 -2.70 13.80
CA GLN A 59 -10.06 -1.88 12.99
C GLN A 59 -9.38 -0.57 12.55
N PRO A 60 -9.63 -0.08 11.32
CA PRO A 60 -9.33 1.30 10.97
C PRO A 60 -10.21 2.25 11.80
N LEU A 61 -9.67 3.40 12.23
CA LEU A 61 -10.44 4.34 13.04
C LEU A 61 -10.43 5.75 12.48
N ALA A 62 -9.27 6.24 12.06
CA ALA A 62 -9.14 7.60 11.54
C ALA A 62 -8.11 7.67 10.41
N ALA A 63 -8.29 8.62 9.50
CA ALA A 63 -7.25 9.06 8.58
C ALA A 63 -7.34 10.57 8.37
N ARG A 64 -6.30 11.16 7.78
CA ARG A 64 -6.37 12.54 7.27
C ARG A 64 -6.46 12.49 5.75
N ALA A 65 -7.39 13.23 5.19
CA ALA A 65 -7.50 13.39 3.75
C ALA A 65 -6.21 13.98 3.16
N CYS A 66 -5.61 13.30 2.19
CA CYS A 66 -4.37 13.75 1.54
C CYS A 66 -4.59 14.64 0.31
N GLY A 67 -5.83 14.74 -0.19
CA GLY A 67 -6.15 15.46 -1.42
C GLY A 67 -5.49 14.84 -2.65
N PHE A 68 -5.04 15.68 -3.57
CA PHE A 68 -4.45 15.25 -4.84
C PHE A 68 -2.92 15.11 -4.82
N GLY A 69 -2.25 15.69 -3.82
CA GLY A 69 -0.80 15.59 -3.64
C GLY A 69 -0.38 14.43 -2.74
N GLU A 70 0.90 14.04 -2.81
CA GLU A 70 1.48 13.01 -1.94
C GLU A 70 2.20 13.58 -0.70
N ARG A 71 2.57 14.87 -0.71
CA ARG A 71 3.36 15.49 0.38
C ARG A 71 2.69 15.42 1.75
N ASP A 72 1.35 15.51 1.79
CA ASP A 72 0.56 15.48 3.03
C ASP A 72 -0.12 14.12 3.28
N ARG A 73 0.37 13.06 2.62
CA ARG A 73 -0.19 11.73 2.72
C ARG A 73 -0.07 11.21 4.15
N ARG A 74 -1.21 10.84 4.74
CA ARG A 74 -1.26 10.14 6.02
C ARG A 74 -2.01 8.83 5.87
N VAL A 75 -1.39 7.79 6.42
CA VAL A 75 -1.98 6.46 6.42
C VAL A 75 -3.17 6.38 7.37
N VAL A 76 -4.09 5.47 7.11
CA VAL A 76 -5.17 5.07 8.00
C VAL A 76 -4.55 4.58 9.31
N ASP A 77 -5.10 5.06 10.42
CA ASP A 77 -4.58 4.83 11.76
C ASP A 77 -5.70 4.39 12.72
N PRO A 78 -5.49 3.29 13.46
CA PRO A 78 -4.39 2.34 13.31
C PRO A 78 -4.49 1.56 11.97
N PRO A 79 -3.38 0.97 11.47
CA PRO A 79 -3.41 0.23 10.22
C PRO A 79 -4.29 -1.03 10.35
N PRO A 80 -5.15 -1.37 9.38
CA PRO A 80 -5.93 -2.59 9.46
C PRO A 80 -5.06 -3.84 9.54
N ILE A 81 -5.39 -4.74 10.47
CA ILE A 81 -4.77 -6.07 10.60
C ILE A 81 -5.89 -7.10 10.57
N ILE A 82 -5.81 -7.98 9.58
CA ILE A 82 -6.81 -9.02 9.32
C ILE A 82 -6.14 -10.36 9.63
N GLU A 83 -6.84 -11.22 10.36
CA GLU A 83 -6.42 -12.59 10.65
C GLU A 83 -7.27 -13.55 9.83
N LEU A 84 -6.60 -14.52 9.21
CA LEU A 84 -7.23 -15.63 8.52
C LEU A 84 -7.36 -16.83 9.47
N SER A 85 -8.58 -17.37 9.55
CA SER A 85 -8.88 -18.65 10.18
C SER A 85 -9.30 -19.64 9.09
N VAL A 86 -8.62 -20.79 9.03
CA VAL A 86 -8.97 -21.91 8.16
C VAL A 86 -9.23 -23.13 9.02
N THR A 87 -10.46 -23.65 9.00
CA THR A 87 -10.87 -24.77 9.84
C THR A 87 -11.53 -25.87 9.03
N ASP A 88 -11.23 -27.13 9.34
CA ASP A 88 -11.99 -28.26 8.79
C ASP A 88 -13.39 -28.27 9.46
N PRO A 89 -14.49 -28.21 8.69
CA PRO A 89 -15.85 -28.19 9.26
C PRO A 89 -16.23 -29.49 9.98
N LYS A 90 -15.53 -30.60 9.76
CA LYS A 90 -15.82 -31.89 10.39
C LYS A 90 -15.12 -32.05 11.73
N THR A 91 -13.85 -31.64 11.83
CA THR A 91 -13.05 -31.79 13.05
C THR A 91 -13.01 -30.51 13.89
N GLY A 92 -13.25 -29.35 13.27
CA GLY A 92 -13.06 -28.03 13.88
C GLY A 92 -11.59 -27.65 14.06
N GLU A 93 -10.66 -28.47 13.56
CA GLU A 93 -9.22 -28.23 13.69
C GLU A 93 -8.74 -27.22 12.64
N THR A 94 -7.72 -26.46 13.00
CA THR A 94 -7.09 -25.48 12.13
C THR A 94 -6.17 -26.15 11.12
N ASP A 95 -6.30 -25.80 9.84
CA ASP A 95 -5.43 -26.31 8.78
C ASP A 95 -4.14 -25.49 8.68
N ALA A 96 -3.05 -26.03 9.23
CA ALA A 96 -1.76 -25.34 9.30
C ALA A 96 -1.05 -25.17 7.95
N GLU A 97 -1.33 -26.05 6.99
CA GLU A 97 -0.74 -25.99 5.64
C GLU A 97 -1.37 -24.83 4.87
N GLU A 98 -2.70 -24.74 4.92
CA GLU A 98 -3.45 -23.68 4.25
C GLU A 98 -3.19 -22.31 4.87
N LEU A 99 -2.99 -22.22 6.18
CA LEU A 99 -2.55 -20.97 6.85
C LEU A 99 -1.21 -20.45 6.30
N ARG A 100 -0.32 -21.35 5.85
CA ARG A 100 1.02 -21.04 5.32
C ARG A 100 1.05 -20.95 3.80
N TYR A 101 -0.10 -21.08 3.13
CA TYR A 101 -0.18 -21.01 1.67
C TYR A 101 0.24 -19.62 1.17
N ALA A 102 1.42 -19.55 0.55
CA ALA A 102 2.08 -18.30 0.18
C ALA A 102 1.34 -17.47 -0.89
N LEU A 103 0.45 -18.11 -1.66
CA LEU A 103 -0.29 -17.49 -2.76
C LEU A 103 -1.72 -17.09 -2.35
N SER A 104 -2.01 -17.06 -1.05
CA SER A 104 -3.18 -16.37 -0.51
C SER A 104 -2.95 -14.86 -0.58
N VAL A 105 -3.99 -14.10 -0.92
CA VAL A 105 -3.93 -12.65 -1.10
C VAL A 105 -5.20 -12.03 -0.55
N VAL A 106 -5.07 -10.95 0.22
CA VAL A 106 -6.22 -10.13 0.61
C VAL A 106 -6.17 -8.81 -0.13
N HIS A 107 -7.23 -8.50 -0.86
CA HIS A 107 -7.43 -7.20 -1.51
C HIS A 107 -8.35 -6.31 -0.66
N CYS A 108 -8.01 -5.03 -0.55
CA CYS A 108 -8.76 -4.01 0.17
C CYS A 108 -9.42 -3.03 -0.83
N SER A 109 -10.72 -2.77 -0.67
CA SER A 109 -11.39 -1.67 -1.38
C SER A 109 -12.21 -0.78 -0.44
N LEU A 110 -12.55 0.42 -0.91
CA LEU A 110 -13.25 1.43 -0.12
C LEU A 110 -14.74 1.37 -0.38
N TRP A 111 -15.53 1.36 0.69
CA TRP A 111 -16.98 1.25 0.65
C TRP A 111 -17.63 2.42 1.37
N THR A 112 -18.87 2.70 0.99
CA THR A 112 -19.75 3.63 1.68
C THR A 112 -19.91 3.27 3.17
N ALA A 113 -20.29 4.24 4.01
CA ALA A 113 -20.47 4.00 5.45
C ALA A 113 -21.58 2.97 5.77
N ASN A 114 -22.62 2.87 4.93
CA ASN A 114 -23.66 1.85 5.03
C ASN A 114 -23.18 0.47 4.55
N GLY A 115 -22.06 0.39 3.82
CA GLY A 115 -21.49 -0.87 3.34
C GLY A 115 -22.24 -1.50 2.15
N GLU A 116 -23.05 -0.72 1.44
CA GLU A 116 -23.88 -1.22 0.34
C GLU A 116 -23.22 -1.04 -1.03
N GLU A 117 -22.39 0.00 -1.19
CA GLU A 117 -21.79 0.36 -2.48
C GLU A 117 -20.28 0.57 -2.35
N GLU A 118 -19.56 0.16 -3.38
CA GLU A 118 -18.14 0.43 -3.51
C GLU A 118 -17.92 1.91 -3.87
N GLU A 119 -17.26 2.65 -2.98
CA GLU A 119 -16.95 4.06 -3.14
C GLU A 119 -15.52 4.25 -3.68
N GLU A 120 -15.18 3.50 -4.73
CA GLU A 120 -13.92 3.66 -5.45
C GLU A 120 -13.95 4.86 -6.41
N THR A 121 -15.12 5.52 -6.56
CA THR A 121 -15.39 6.47 -7.63
C THR A 121 -14.41 7.64 -7.63
N ALA A 122 -13.90 7.85 -8.83
CA ALA A 122 -12.75 8.66 -9.07
C ALA A 122 -13.07 10.15 -8.99
N LEU A 123 -12.25 10.88 -8.23
CA LEU A 123 -12.31 12.32 -8.21
C LEU A 123 -11.96 12.82 -9.61
N VAL A 124 -12.88 13.58 -10.22
CA VAL A 124 -12.66 14.20 -11.52
C VAL A 124 -11.77 15.40 -11.32
N GLN A 125 -10.52 15.29 -11.77
CA GLN A 125 -9.60 16.41 -11.81
C GLN A 125 -10.00 17.41 -12.90
N SER A 126 -9.48 18.64 -12.82
CA SER A 126 -9.75 19.70 -13.80
C SER A 126 -9.33 19.32 -15.23
N ASP A 127 -8.41 18.37 -15.38
CA ASP A 127 -7.96 17.79 -16.65
C ASP A 127 -8.80 16.56 -17.09
N ARG A 128 -9.93 16.30 -16.42
CA ARG A 128 -10.81 15.14 -16.60
C ARG A 128 -10.17 13.78 -16.28
N ARG A 129 -9.02 13.74 -15.60
CA ARG A 129 -8.48 12.47 -15.10
C ARG A 129 -9.25 12.01 -13.89
N THR A 130 -9.55 10.71 -13.88
CA THR A 130 -10.18 10.01 -12.79
C THR A 130 -9.10 9.42 -11.87
N THR A 131 -9.04 9.85 -10.61
CA THR A 131 -8.16 9.25 -9.60
C THR A 131 -8.94 8.57 -8.48
N ARG A 132 -8.51 7.37 -8.08
CA ARG A 132 -9.13 6.61 -6.99
C ARG A 132 -9.03 7.36 -5.67
N ARG A 133 -10.09 7.25 -4.86
CA ARG A 133 -10.18 7.86 -3.54
C ARG A 133 -9.26 7.19 -2.53
N LEU A 134 -9.28 5.86 -2.48
CA LEU A 134 -8.33 5.05 -1.72
C LEU A 134 -7.05 4.89 -2.52
N MET A 135 -5.91 4.99 -1.84
CA MET A 135 -4.59 4.90 -2.45
C MET A 135 -3.59 4.20 -1.52
N GLY A 136 -2.47 3.76 -2.09
CA GLY A 136 -1.42 3.05 -1.39
C GLY A 136 -1.41 1.56 -1.70
N GLN A 137 -0.96 0.75 -0.74
CA GLN A 137 -0.91 -0.71 -0.87
C GLN A 137 -2.27 -1.33 -0.56
N LEU A 138 -3.05 -1.59 -1.61
CA LEU A 138 -4.40 -2.18 -1.51
C LEU A 138 -4.39 -3.71 -1.41
N VAL A 139 -3.22 -4.33 -1.46
CA VAL A 139 -3.05 -5.78 -1.47
C VAL A 139 -2.07 -6.17 -0.37
N ALA A 140 -2.42 -7.20 0.41
CA ALA A 140 -1.57 -7.78 1.44
C ALA A 140 -1.34 -9.26 1.18
N SER A 141 -0.11 -9.71 1.47
CA SER A 141 0.31 -11.10 1.49
C SER A 141 0.23 -11.67 2.93
N PRO A 142 0.12 -12.99 3.10
CA PRO A 142 0.04 -13.62 4.40
C PRO A 142 1.35 -13.49 5.16
N ALA A 143 1.25 -13.24 6.46
CA ALA A 143 2.37 -13.30 7.40
C ALA A 143 1.97 -14.19 8.58
N VAL A 144 2.54 -15.40 8.64
CA VAL A 144 2.31 -16.32 9.76
C VAL A 144 3.25 -15.93 10.90
N LEU A 145 2.68 -15.32 11.93
CA LEU A 145 3.38 -14.69 13.04
C LEU A 145 2.63 -14.99 14.34
N LYS A 146 3.23 -14.63 15.48
CA LYS A 146 2.57 -14.67 16.78
C LYS A 146 1.91 -13.34 17.12
N ASP A 147 0.74 -13.38 17.73
CA ASP A 147 0.02 -12.20 18.21
C ASP A 147 0.58 -11.67 19.55
N GLU A 148 -0.07 -10.66 20.13
CA GLU A 148 0.29 -10.08 21.43
C GLU A 148 0.17 -11.05 22.62
N ASN A 149 -0.46 -12.20 22.42
CA ASN A 149 -0.66 -13.25 23.43
C ASN A 149 0.19 -14.50 23.13
N ASP A 150 1.21 -14.38 22.28
CA ASP A 150 2.09 -15.47 21.82
C ASP A 150 1.35 -16.58 21.04
N ARG A 151 0.19 -16.30 20.45
CA ARG A 151 -0.56 -17.25 19.64
C ARG A 151 -0.23 -17.09 18.17
N GLU A 152 0.16 -18.19 17.51
CA GLU A 152 0.41 -18.20 16.08
C GLU A 152 -0.88 -17.98 15.29
N GLY A 153 -0.83 -17.11 14.29
CA GLY A 153 -1.93 -16.83 13.36
C GLY A 153 -1.41 -16.36 12.02
N CYS A 154 -2.28 -16.35 11.00
CA CYS A 154 -1.96 -15.84 9.67
C CYS A 154 -2.54 -14.44 9.50
N PHE A 155 -1.67 -13.43 9.40
CA PHE A 155 -2.05 -12.02 9.39
C PHE A 155 -1.82 -11.37 8.03
N PHE A 156 -2.75 -10.51 7.63
CA PHE A 156 -2.66 -9.62 6.49
C PHE A 156 -2.68 -8.19 7.01
N CYS A 157 -1.57 -7.47 6.82
CA CYS A 157 -1.39 -6.12 7.35
C CYS A 157 -1.47 -5.08 6.23
N PHE A 158 -2.19 -3.98 6.50
CA PHE A 158 -2.34 -2.86 5.58
C PHE A 158 -1.73 -1.57 6.16
N PRO A 159 -0.38 -1.47 6.23
CA PRO A 159 0.31 -0.31 6.81
C PRO A 159 0.16 0.96 5.98
N ASP A 160 -0.12 0.82 4.68
CA ASP A 160 0.00 1.89 3.70
C ASP A 160 -1.32 2.15 2.95
N LEU A 161 -2.40 2.39 3.70
CA LEU A 161 -3.68 2.83 3.14
C LEU A 161 -3.88 4.33 3.38
N SER A 162 -4.26 5.11 2.38
CA SER A 162 -4.59 6.53 2.56
C SER A 162 -5.84 6.89 1.76
N CYS A 163 -6.53 7.95 2.19
CA CYS A 163 -7.74 8.42 1.51
C CYS A 163 -7.58 9.88 1.08
N ARG A 164 -8.00 10.20 -0.15
CA ARG A 164 -7.85 11.54 -0.72
C ARG A 164 -8.85 12.55 -0.18
N THR A 165 -10.04 12.10 0.19
CA THR A 165 -11.15 13.00 0.53
C THR A 165 -11.74 12.69 1.90
N PRO A 166 -12.19 13.74 2.61
CA PRO A 166 -12.86 13.56 3.89
C PRO A 166 -14.19 12.83 3.72
N GLY A 167 -14.63 12.14 4.77
CA GLY A 167 -15.87 11.39 4.79
C GLY A 167 -15.84 10.22 5.78
N CYS A 168 -16.93 9.47 5.81
CA CYS A 168 -17.06 8.25 6.60
C CYS A 168 -17.17 7.06 5.66
N PHE A 169 -16.34 6.04 5.88
CA PHE A 169 -16.21 4.90 4.97
C PHE A 169 -16.04 3.60 5.72
N ARG A 170 -16.15 2.49 5.00
CA ARG A 170 -15.70 1.17 5.44
C ARG A 170 -14.64 0.64 4.47
N LEU A 171 -13.81 -0.27 4.95
CA LEU A 171 -12.87 -1.03 4.11
C LEU A 171 -13.40 -2.45 3.96
N ARG A 172 -13.48 -2.93 2.72
CA ARG A 172 -13.82 -4.32 2.40
C ARG A 172 -12.54 -5.08 2.12
N PHE A 173 -12.36 -6.19 2.81
CA PHE A 173 -11.23 -7.10 2.63
C PHE A 173 -11.72 -8.40 2.01
N VAL A 174 -11.12 -8.78 0.89
CA VAL A 174 -11.53 -9.92 0.08
C VAL A 174 -10.37 -10.90 -0.02
N LEU A 175 -10.57 -12.14 0.44
CA LEU A 175 -9.58 -13.21 0.33
C LEU A 175 -9.69 -13.89 -1.05
N MET A 176 -8.56 -14.02 -1.71
CA MET A 176 -8.36 -14.83 -2.90
C MET A 176 -7.21 -15.79 -2.67
N ARG A 177 -7.38 -17.04 -3.07
CA ARG A 177 -6.30 -18.04 -3.12
C ARG A 177 -5.91 -18.22 -4.58
N ILE A 178 -4.70 -17.80 -4.92
CA ILE A 178 -4.20 -17.91 -6.28
C ILE A 178 -3.70 -19.33 -6.50
N ASP A 179 -4.23 -19.97 -7.52
CA ASP A 179 -3.81 -21.28 -7.95
C ASP A 179 -2.78 -21.16 -9.10
N PRO A 180 -1.52 -21.57 -8.90
CA PRO A 180 -0.50 -21.47 -9.92
C PRO A 180 -0.78 -22.30 -11.17
N MET A 181 -1.55 -23.40 -11.06
CA MET A 181 -1.95 -24.20 -12.22
C MET A 181 -3.08 -23.56 -13.01
N ASN A 182 -3.82 -22.61 -12.42
CA ASN A 182 -4.87 -21.84 -13.09
C ASN A 182 -4.41 -20.44 -13.55
N LEU A 183 -3.10 -20.14 -13.52
CA LEU A 183 -2.48 -18.90 -14.02
C LEU A 183 -2.39 -18.85 -15.56
N GLN A 184 -3.43 -19.28 -16.25
CA GLN A 184 -3.54 -19.17 -17.71
C GLN A 184 -4.29 -17.90 -18.10
N ALA A 185 -4.06 -17.39 -19.31
CA ALA A 185 -4.80 -16.24 -19.83
C ALA A 185 -6.31 -16.54 -19.83
N GLY A 186 -7.09 -15.73 -19.11
CA GLY A 186 -8.53 -15.96 -18.90
C GLY A 186 -8.88 -16.79 -17.67
N GLY A 187 -7.90 -17.27 -16.92
CA GLY A 187 -8.10 -17.86 -15.59
C GLY A 187 -8.59 -16.81 -14.60
N TYR A 188 -9.46 -17.21 -13.68
CA TYR A 188 -9.94 -16.36 -12.58
C TYR A 188 -9.74 -17.09 -11.26
N SER A 189 -9.40 -16.34 -10.21
CA SER A 189 -9.37 -16.84 -8.83
C SER A 189 -10.64 -16.35 -8.14
N PRO A 190 -11.51 -17.24 -7.64
CA PRO A 190 -12.74 -16.83 -6.99
C PRO A 190 -12.46 -16.12 -5.67
N ILE A 191 -13.41 -15.29 -5.26
CA ILE A 191 -13.47 -14.76 -3.91
C ILE A 191 -13.84 -15.91 -2.98
N ILE A 192 -12.99 -16.20 -1.99
CA ILE A 192 -13.24 -17.27 -1.02
C ILE A 192 -14.16 -16.76 0.09
N THR A 193 -13.80 -15.61 0.66
CA THR A 193 -14.53 -14.99 1.75
C THR A 193 -14.18 -13.51 1.81
N GLU A 194 -14.95 -12.75 2.58
CA GLU A 194 -14.80 -11.32 2.71
C GLU A 194 -15.17 -10.86 4.11
N VAL A 195 -14.66 -9.69 4.50
CA VAL A 195 -15.07 -9.02 5.73
C VAL A 195 -15.08 -7.51 5.52
N LEU A 196 -16.06 -6.83 6.12
CA LEU A 196 -16.20 -5.38 6.07
C LEU A 196 -15.77 -4.79 7.42
N SER A 197 -14.98 -3.72 7.38
CA SER A 197 -14.56 -3.00 8.59
C SER A 197 -15.70 -2.25 9.23
N ASP A 198 -15.48 -1.82 10.48
CA ASP A 198 -16.28 -0.76 11.09
C ASP A 198 -16.14 0.54 10.29
N VAL A 199 -17.08 1.47 10.51
CA VAL A 199 -17.02 2.80 9.90
C VAL A 199 -15.84 3.55 10.51
N PHE A 200 -14.97 4.09 9.65
CA PHE A 200 -13.87 4.96 10.05
C PHE A 200 -14.02 6.34 9.41
N THR A 201 -13.43 7.36 10.03
CA THR A 201 -13.55 8.75 9.59
C THR A 201 -12.25 9.24 8.95
N VAL A 202 -12.37 9.78 7.74
CA VAL A 202 -11.31 10.53 7.08
C VAL A 202 -11.56 12.02 7.35
N TYR A 203 -10.70 12.61 8.16
CA TYR A 203 -10.81 13.99 8.61
C TYR A 203 -10.17 14.97 7.63
N THR A 204 -10.61 16.22 7.70
CA THR A 204 -9.84 17.33 7.12
C THR A 204 -8.53 17.55 7.89
N ALA A 205 -7.62 18.35 7.33
CA ALA A 205 -6.36 18.69 8.00
C ALA A 205 -6.53 19.32 9.38
N LYS A 206 -7.60 20.10 9.58
CA LYS A 206 -7.87 20.84 10.83
C LYS A 206 -8.48 19.98 11.93
N GLU A 207 -9.26 18.98 11.55
CA GLU A 207 -10.04 18.16 12.49
C GLU A 207 -9.32 16.85 12.85
N PHE A 208 -8.24 16.53 12.14
CA PHE A 208 -7.52 15.28 12.34
C PHE A 208 -6.95 15.20 13.77
N PRO A 209 -7.34 14.19 14.58
CA PRO A 209 -6.96 14.11 15.99
C PRO A 209 -5.47 13.77 16.21
N GLY A 210 -4.73 13.49 15.14
CA GLY A 210 -3.36 13.01 15.19
C GLY A 210 -3.28 11.48 15.11
N MET A 211 -2.06 10.99 14.96
CA MET A 211 -1.79 9.54 14.94
C MET A 211 -1.76 9.00 16.37
N ARG A 212 -2.21 7.77 16.55
CA ARG A 212 -2.24 7.08 17.84
C ARG A 212 -0.95 6.27 18.07
N PRO A 213 -0.63 5.96 19.34
CA PRO A 213 0.35 4.92 19.63
C PRO A 213 -0.02 3.60 18.96
N SER A 214 0.98 2.85 18.52
CA SER A 214 0.77 1.49 18.02
C SER A 214 0.23 0.58 19.11
N SER A 215 -0.68 -0.33 18.72
CA SER A 215 -1.22 -1.36 19.60
C SER A 215 -0.19 -2.42 19.96
N ALA A 216 -0.47 -3.22 20.99
CA ALA A 216 0.34 -4.38 21.34
C ALA A 216 0.47 -5.37 20.16
N LEU A 217 -0.61 -5.62 19.42
CA LEU A 217 -0.59 -6.46 18.22
C LEU A 217 0.37 -5.90 17.15
N THR A 218 0.28 -4.60 16.86
CA THR A 218 1.18 -3.94 15.89
C THR A 218 2.64 -4.06 16.31
N ILE A 219 2.93 -3.91 17.60
CA ILE A 219 4.29 -4.05 18.14
C ILE A 219 4.77 -5.51 18.03
N ALA A 220 3.94 -6.48 18.41
CA ALA A 220 4.25 -7.90 18.35
C ALA A 220 4.56 -8.36 16.92
N LEU A 221 3.72 -8.00 15.95
CA LEU A 221 3.95 -8.37 14.54
C LEU A 221 5.20 -7.68 13.97
N LYS A 222 5.46 -6.41 14.31
CA LYS A 222 6.68 -5.70 13.88
C LYS A 222 7.93 -6.40 14.39
N SER A 223 7.93 -6.83 15.65
CA SER A 223 9.09 -7.49 16.27
C SER A 223 9.49 -8.79 15.58
N GLN A 224 8.57 -9.41 14.83
CA GLN A 224 8.79 -10.64 14.07
C GLN A 224 9.03 -10.38 12.56
N GLY A 225 9.32 -9.14 12.17
CA GLY A 225 9.70 -8.78 10.80
C GLY A 225 8.55 -8.35 9.89
N CYS A 226 7.32 -8.20 10.40
CA CYS A 226 6.23 -7.63 9.60
C CYS A 226 6.55 -6.19 9.18
N ASN A 227 6.36 -5.84 7.90
CA ASN A 227 6.67 -4.51 7.36
C ASN A 227 5.60 -3.48 7.73
N ILE A 228 5.46 -3.18 9.02
CA ILE A 228 4.55 -2.19 9.58
C ILE A 228 5.33 -1.14 10.39
N GLN A 229 4.75 0.04 10.59
CA GLN A 229 5.39 1.11 11.37
C GLN A 229 4.91 1.09 12.83
N VAL A 230 5.84 1.25 13.77
CA VAL A 230 5.52 1.41 15.19
C VAL A 230 5.62 2.89 15.57
N LYS A 231 4.53 3.44 16.07
CA LYS A 231 4.41 4.82 16.52
C LYS A 231 4.46 4.86 18.04
N LYS A 232 5.45 5.56 18.59
CA LYS A 232 5.50 5.88 20.02
C LYS A 232 4.44 6.95 20.32
N GLY A 233 3.53 6.66 21.24
CA GLY A 233 2.48 7.62 21.61
C GLY A 233 3.08 8.86 22.27
N LYS A 234 2.57 10.05 21.90
CA LYS A 234 2.68 11.21 22.78
C LYS A 234 1.61 11.03 23.86
N GLU A 235 2.00 10.50 25.02
CA GLU A 235 1.14 10.53 26.20
C GLU A 235 0.83 12.00 26.48
N ARG A 236 -0.38 12.46 26.16
CA ARG A 236 -0.83 13.75 26.64
C ARG A 236 -1.02 13.59 28.14
N THR A 237 -0.01 13.95 28.91
CA THR A 237 -0.07 14.08 30.37
C THR A 237 -1.15 15.11 30.69
N ALA A 238 -2.39 14.65 30.83
CA ALA A 238 -3.51 15.43 31.34
C ALA A 238 -3.35 15.58 32.85
N ALA A 239 -2.25 16.19 33.29
CA ALA A 239 -1.98 16.54 34.69
C ALA A 239 -0.83 17.55 34.79
N ARG A 240 -1.11 18.84 34.51
CA ARG A 240 -0.86 19.99 35.40
C ARG A 240 -0.85 21.29 34.61
N SER A 241 -1.65 22.22 35.11
CA SER A 241 -1.66 23.62 34.73
C SER A 241 -0.33 24.32 35.02
N ARG A 242 0.00 25.30 34.15
CA ARG A 242 0.94 26.43 34.33
C ARG A 242 2.44 26.12 34.23
N GLY A 243 3.06 26.60 33.16
CA GLY A 243 4.51 26.74 33.08
C GLY A 243 4.95 27.05 31.66
N HIS A 244 5.40 28.28 31.44
CA HIS A 244 6.00 28.79 30.22
C HIS A 244 7.40 28.16 30.06
N ALA A 245 7.68 27.49 28.94
CA ALA A 245 9.05 27.21 28.49
C ALA A 245 9.02 26.88 27.00
N SER A 246 9.66 27.74 26.22
CA SER A 246 10.15 27.48 24.87
C SER A 246 11.04 26.25 24.86
N ASP A 247 10.85 25.35 23.90
CA ASP A 247 11.84 24.32 23.61
C ASP A 247 12.05 24.29 22.10
N ASP A 248 13.31 24.48 21.72
CA ASP A 248 13.83 24.48 20.35
C ASP A 248 13.62 23.10 19.73
N ASP A 249 13.00 23.04 18.55
CA ASP A 249 13.01 21.85 17.70
C ASP A 249 14.43 21.74 17.08
N GLU A 250 15.27 20.88 17.65
CA GLU A 250 16.45 20.35 16.96
C GLU A 250 15.97 19.31 15.92
N GLU A 251 15.98 19.71 14.65
CA GLU A 251 15.86 18.80 13.52
C GLU A 251 17.17 18.00 13.40
N GLU A 252 17.12 16.69 13.68
CA GLU A 252 18.20 15.76 13.32
C GLU A 252 18.17 15.55 11.79
N GLU A 253 19.07 16.24 11.07
CA GLU A 253 19.40 15.90 9.68
C GLU A 253 20.24 14.61 9.68
N GLU A 254 19.68 13.53 9.11
CA GLU A 254 20.45 12.34 8.74
C GLU A 254 21.33 12.69 7.53
N GLU A 255 22.63 12.91 7.76
CA GLU A 255 23.63 12.99 6.69
C GLU A 255 23.92 11.58 6.15
N GLU A 256 23.52 11.30 4.90
CA GLU A 256 23.99 10.14 4.14
C GLU A 256 25.48 10.34 3.79
N GLU A 257 26.35 9.48 4.32
CA GLU A 257 27.76 9.40 3.93
C GLU A 257 27.90 8.74 2.54
N ASP A 258 28.07 9.53 1.48
CA ASP A 258 28.60 9.07 0.20
C ASP A 258 30.15 9.00 0.27
N GLU A 259 30.68 7.79 0.46
CA GLU A 259 32.08 7.47 0.21
C GLU A 259 32.34 7.38 -1.30
N ASP A 260 32.89 8.44 -1.90
CA ASP A 260 33.76 8.28 -3.07
C ASP A 260 34.82 9.38 -3.13
N ALA A 261 36.08 8.96 -2.95
CA ALA A 261 37.24 9.82 -2.92
C ALA A 261 37.96 9.89 -4.29
N ALA A 262 38.21 11.11 -4.78
CA ALA A 262 39.46 11.46 -5.45
C ALA A 262 39.73 12.98 -5.38
N PRO A 263 40.98 13.45 -5.16
CA PRO A 263 41.26 14.84 -4.80
C PRO A 263 41.80 15.66 -5.98
N GLU A 264 41.45 16.96 -6.10
CA GLU A 264 42.36 17.98 -6.65
C GLU A 264 42.07 19.41 -6.14
N ARG A 265 43.09 19.95 -5.45
CA ARG A 265 43.63 21.32 -5.47
C ARG A 265 42.67 22.53 -5.63
N GLY A 266 42.66 23.37 -4.59
CA GLY A 266 43.09 24.76 -4.80
C GLY A 266 42.24 25.88 -4.18
N THR A 267 42.92 26.64 -3.31
CA THR A 267 42.72 28.06 -2.97
C THR A 267 41.65 28.41 -1.93
N GLY A 268 42.12 28.99 -0.83
CA GLY A 268 41.34 29.29 0.36
C GLY A 268 40.71 30.69 0.39
N ARG A 269 39.91 30.91 1.44
CA ARG A 269 39.76 32.22 2.08
C ARG A 269 39.07 32.09 3.44
N ARG A 270 39.86 32.31 4.49
CA ARG A 270 39.41 32.52 5.88
C ARG A 270 38.46 33.72 5.96
N LYS A 271 37.29 33.57 6.60
CA LYS A 271 36.51 34.70 7.15
C LYS A 271 36.28 34.52 8.64
N LYS A 272 36.69 35.56 9.37
CA LYS A 272 36.68 35.73 10.83
C LYS A 272 35.25 35.78 11.39
N LYS A 273 34.97 34.98 12.41
CA LYS A 273 33.81 35.10 13.32
C LYS A 273 34.08 36.29 14.25
N ARG A 274 33.28 37.36 14.16
CA ARG A 274 33.26 38.44 15.17
C ARG A 274 32.27 38.04 16.26
N GLN A 275 32.82 37.83 17.44
CA GLN A 275 32.13 37.66 18.71
C GLN A 275 31.60 39.02 19.18
N ARG A 276 30.34 39.09 19.60
CA ARG A 276 29.83 40.16 20.46
C ARG A 276 29.00 39.53 21.57
N GLN A 277 29.53 39.64 22.79
CA GLN A 277 28.82 39.51 24.05
C GLN A 277 28.25 40.87 24.47
N ALA A 278 27.33 40.79 25.45
CA ALA A 278 26.60 41.82 26.18
C ALA A 278 25.28 42.24 25.55
#